data_AF-A0A8T2BYR1-F1
#
_entry.id   AF-A0A8T2BYR1-F1
#
_cell.length_a   1.000
_cell.length_b   1.000
_cell.length_c   1.000
_cell.angle_alpha   90.00
_cell.angle_beta   90.00
_cell.angle_gamma   90.00
#
_symmetry.space_group_name_H-M   'P 1'
#
loop_
_entity.id
_entity.type
_entity.pdbx_description
1 polymer ?
#
loop_
_entity_poly.entity_id
_entity_poly.type
_entity_poly.pdbx_seq_one_letter_code
_entity_poly.pdbx_strand_id
1 'polypeptide(L)'
;MGCFASTPKDSGGNRRKPTSIGEVSVYVPGLRIPRAVDFLQSLGDQLPKTLVERLTALRTRIVVMANQEGPTITRTRRKTQHGGSTLLDLHQALLDYLPVVLGLTKDGSHLQFKVQFNWVNQEDEEEETEMSNVWYEVLSVLHLMAMLQMSQANLLLLPRGSSDGHNHPKVSEENRRTSIDIFLKAAGYLDCAVKHVLPQFSAEQRRSLPVDLAEGVLRALCLQALGQGVDIQLGMAIDSSKATLAVKRRLSCEMVKYWQQAQDNLMNLPLANGWGEKHGLFVKWKYVEAKVLFDLSLLLSYSFHS
;
A
#
# COMPACT_ATOMS: atom_id res chain seq x y z
N MET A 1 -12.86 31.34 33.86
CA MET A 1 -12.57 32.47 32.94
C MET A 1 -11.71 31.91 31.82
N GLY A 2 -12.03 31.87 30.54
CA GLY A 2 -13.14 32.32 29.71
C GLY A 2 -12.65 32.09 28.27
N CYS A 3 -13.38 31.31 27.48
CA CYS A 3 -13.04 30.95 26.10
C CYS A 3 -13.00 32.19 25.19
N PHE A 4 -12.08 32.20 24.21
CA PHE A 4 -12.31 32.91 22.95
C PHE A 4 -12.11 31.95 21.78
N ALA A 5 -13.21 31.74 21.07
CA ALA A 5 -13.32 30.97 19.85
C ALA A 5 -12.74 31.75 18.68
N SER A 6 -11.93 31.08 17.85
CA SER A 6 -11.71 31.46 16.46
C SER A 6 -12.51 30.49 15.58
N THR A 7 -13.59 31.00 14.99
CA THR A 7 -14.39 30.30 13.98
C THR A 7 -13.60 30.12 12.68
N PRO A 8 -13.56 28.92 12.07
CA PRO A 8 -13.20 28.80 10.66
C PRO A 8 -14.42 29.16 9.81
N LYS A 9 -14.21 30.01 8.79
CA LYS A 9 -15.18 30.23 7.72
C LYS A 9 -15.36 28.92 6.94
N ASP A 10 -16.59 28.42 6.92
CA ASP A 10 -17.03 27.39 6.00
C ASP A 10 -16.98 27.91 4.56
N SER A 11 -16.08 27.35 3.77
CA SER A 11 -16.16 27.36 2.31
C SER A 11 -16.43 25.92 1.87
N GLY A 12 -17.60 25.71 1.28
CA GLY A 12 -18.20 24.40 1.05
C GLY A 12 -17.35 23.43 0.22
N GLY A 13 -17.44 22.16 0.63
CA GLY A 13 -16.95 20.99 -0.07
C GLY A 13 -17.19 19.79 0.83
N ASN A 14 -17.97 18.81 0.37
CA ASN A 14 -18.48 17.68 1.15
C ASN A 14 -17.37 16.65 1.49
N ARG A 15 -16.23 17.09 2.04
CA ARG A 15 -15.17 16.22 2.55
C ARG A 15 -15.69 15.53 3.81
N ARG A 16 -16.18 14.30 3.66
CA ARG A 16 -16.48 13.40 4.78
C ARG A 16 -15.19 13.20 5.58
N LYS A 17 -14.99 14.00 6.63
CA LYS A 17 -13.90 13.83 7.59
C LYS A 17 -14.01 12.43 8.21
N PRO A 18 -12.96 11.59 8.18
CA PRO A 18 -12.98 10.32 8.88
C PRO A 18 -13.17 10.56 10.38
N THR A 19 -14.25 10.02 10.93
CA THR A 19 -14.53 10.02 12.37
C THR A 19 -13.62 8.98 13.02
N SER A 20 -12.64 9.42 13.82
CA SER A 20 -11.72 8.57 14.60
C SER A 20 -10.90 7.57 13.77
N ILE A 21 -9.60 7.84 13.58
CA ILE A 21 -8.66 6.81 13.10
C ILE A 21 -8.54 5.78 14.23
N GLY A 22 -9.02 4.54 14.02
CA GLY A 22 -8.79 3.44 14.95
C GLY A 22 -7.30 3.19 15.19
N GLU A 23 -6.97 2.18 15.99
CA GLU A 23 -5.57 1.77 16.16
C GLU A 23 -5.01 1.32 14.79
N VAL A 24 -3.84 1.84 14.40
CA VAL A 24 -3.17 1.59 13.12
C VAL A 24 -1.70 1.31 13.42
N SER A 25 -1.24 0.13 13.01
CA SER A 25 0.17 -0.27 13.13
C SER A 25 0.96 0.00 11.83
N VAL A 26 0.25 0.09 10.69
CA VAL A 26 0.85 0.27 9.36
C VAL A 26 0.06 1.33 8.58
N TYR A 27 0.73 2.35 8.06
CA TYR A 27 0.10 3.30 7.15
C TYR A 27 -0.23 2.65 5.81
N VAL A 28 -1.48 2.76 5.37
CA VAL A 28 -1.93 2.35 4.04
C VAL A 28 -2.67 3.54 3.41
N PRO A 29 -2.22 4.05 2.25
CA PRO A 29 -2.79 5.25 1.61
C PRO A 29 -4.23 5.07 1.09
N GLY A 30 -4.73 3.83 1.01
CA GLY A 30 -6.08 3.48 0.56
C GLY A 30 -6.04 2.39 -0.50
N LEU A 31 -7.22 1.88 -0.90
CA LEU A 31 -7.32 0.92 -2.01
C LEU A 31 -7.88 1.63 -3.23
N ARG A 32 -7.14 1.63 -4.35
CA ARG A 32 -7.69 1.99 -5.65
C ARG A 32 -8.85 1.05 -5.99
N ILE A 33 -9.96 1.58 -6.49
CA ILE A 33 -11.16 0.78 -6.79
C ILE A 33 -11.37 0.74 -8.30
N PRO A 34 -11.33 -0.42 -8.96
CA PRO A 34 -11.58 -0.50 -10.39
C PRO A 34 -13.06 -0.26 -10.69
N ARG A 35 -13.33 0.38 -11.83
CA ARG A 35 -14.67 0.46 -12.41
C ARG A 35 -14.92 -0.70 -13.39
N ALA A 36 -16.20 -0.93 -13.67
CA ALA A 36 -16.62 -1.91 -14.66
C ALA A 36 -16.08 -1.51 -16.05
N VAL A 37 -15.74 -2.51 -16.86
CA VAL A 37 -15.25 -2.34 -18.23
C VAL A 37 -16.02 -3.29 -19.13
N ASP A 38 -16.50 -2.79 -20.26
CA ASP A 38 -17.12 -3.61 -21.29
C ASP A 38 -16.06 -4.12 -22.27
N PHE A 39 -15.53 -5.32 -22.00
CA PHE A 39 -14.57 -5.95 -22.89
C PHE A 39 -15.19 -6.46 -24.18
N LEU A 40 -16.51 -6.71 -24.22
CA LEU A 40 -17.17 -7.19 -25.42
C LEU A 40 -17.16 -6.10 -26.49
N GLN A 41 -17.44 -4.86 -26.09
CA GLN A 41 -17.38 -3.71 -26.99
C GLN A 41 -15.98 -3.49 -27.58
N SER A 42 -14.93 -3.60 -26.77
CA SER A 42 -13.55 -3.31 -27.21
C SER A 42 -12.84 -4.47 -27.90
N LEU A 43 -13.12 -5.72 -27.50
CA LEU A 43 -12.34 -6.91 -27.87
C LEU A 43 -13.16 -8.01 -28.55
N GLY A 44 -14.49 -7.88 -28.61
CA GLY A 44 -15.40 -8.94 -29.10
C GLY A 44 -15.09 -9.46 -30.50
N ASP A 45 -14.64 -8.58 -31.39
CA ASP A 45 -14.30 -8.94 -32.78
C ASP A 45 -12.84 -9.40 -32.95
N GLN A 46 -12.00 -9.23 -31.93
CA GLN A 46 -10.56 -9.46 -31.98
C GLN A 46 -10.12 -10.71 -31.22
N LEU A 47 -10.91 -11.16 -30.24
CA LEU A 47 -10.59 -12.29 -29.39
C LEU A 47 -11.72 -13.33 -29.37
N PRO A 48 -11.40 -14.62 -29.16
CA PRO A 48 -12.40 -15.64 -28.89
C PRO A 48 -13.35 -15.24 -27.77
N LYS A 49 -14.65 -15.45 -27.99
CA LYS A 49 -15.71 -15.11 -27.04
C LYS A 49 -15.44 -15.63 -25.62
N THR A 50 -14.91 -16.85 -25.51
CA THR A 50 -14.57 -17.49 -24.24
C THR A 50 -13.49 -16.73 -23.44
N LEU A 51 -12.53 -16.09 -24.12
CA LEU A 51 -11.50 -15.27 -23.47
C LEU A 51 -12.08 -13.93 -23.02
N VAL A 52 -12.93 -13.31 -23.84
CA VAL A 52 -13.62 -12.06 -23.48
C VAL A 52 -14.55 -12.28 -22.28
N GLU A 53 -15.32 -13.37 -22.28
CA GLU A 53 -16.19 -13.76 -21.16
C GLU A 53 -15.36 -14.02 -19.89
N ARG A 54 -14.22 -14.72 -19.99
CA ARG A 54 -13.32 -14.96 -18.85
C ARG A 54 -12.73 -13.67 -18.29
N LEU A 55 -12.24 -12.78 -19.16
CA LEU A 55 -11.66 -11.49 -18.75
C LEU A 55 -12.71 -10.61 -18.06
N THR A 56 -13.93 -10.59 -18.60
CA THR A 56 -15.08 -9.88 -18.02
C THR A 56 -15.42 -10.44 -16.64
N ALA A 57 -15.56 -11.77 -16.50
CA ALA A 57 -15.89 -12.41 -15.23
C ALA A 57 -14.84 -12.13 -14.14
N LEU A 58 -13.55 -12.23 -14.48
CA LEU A 58 -12.45 -11.94 -13.54
C LEU A 58 -12.45 -10.48 -13.10
N ARG A 59 -12.58 -9.52 -14.03
CA ARG A 59 -12.64 -8.10 -13.67
C ARG A 59 -13.87 -7.79 -12.83
N THR A 60 -15.05 -8.29 -13.20
CA THR A 60 -16.29 -8.06 -12.44
C THR A 60 -16.17 -8.57 -11.01
N ARG A 61 -15.55 -9.74 -10.80
CA ARG A 61 -15.27 -10.26 -9.45
C ARG A 61 -14.40 -9.29 -8.65
N ILE A 62 -13.31 -8.79 -9.23
CA ILE A 62 -12.43 -7.80 -8.57
C ILE A 62 -13.20 -6.52 -8.24
N VAL A 63 -13.96 -5.97 -9.18
CA VAL A 63 -14.76 -4.75 -8.98
C VAL A 63 -15.72 -4.92 -7.81
N VAL A 64 -16.48 -6.02 -7.75
CA VAL A 64 -17.43 -6.29 -6.65
C VAL A 64 -16.71 -6.36 -5.32
N MET A 65 -15.62 -7.12 -5.23
CA MET A 65 -14.88 -7.31 -3.99
C MET A 65 -14.15 -6.03 -3.53
N ALA A 66 -13.54 -5.27 -4.44
CA ALA A 66 -12.88 -4.01 -4.14
C ALA A 66 -13.86 -2.94 -3.66
N ASN A 67 -15.07 -2.88 -4.22
CA ASN A 67 -16.13 -1.96 -3.75
C ASN A 67 -16.65 -2.31 -2.35
N GLN A 68 -16.58 -3.58 -1.93
CA GLN A 68 -16.93 -3.99 -0.57
C GLN A 68 -15.84 -3.60 0.45
N GLU A 69 -14.57 -3.72 0.07
CA GLU A 69 -13.44 -3.43 0.97
C GLU A 69 -13.03 -1.95 1.03
N GLY A 70 -13.13 -1.21 -0.08
CA GLY A 70 -12.71 0.20 -0.19
C GLY A 70 -13.31 1.13 0.88
N PRO A 71 -14.65 1.15 1.08
CA PRO A 71 -15.30 1.99 2.10
C PRO A 71 -14.97 1.60 3.54
N THR A 72 -14.38 0.41 3.74
CA THR A 72 -14.24 -0.16 5.09
C THR A 72 -12.86 0.03 5.71
N ILE A 73 -11.83 0.29 4.91
CA ILE A 73 -10.48 0.59 5.45
C ILE A 73 -10.42 2.02 6.03
N THR A 74 -11.24 2.94 5.53
CA THR A 74 -11.40 4.29 6.10
C THR A 74 -12.36 4.34 7.29
N ARG A 75 -13.24 3.34 7.43
CA ARG A 75 -14.16 3.18 8.57
C ARG A 75 -13.70 2.05 9.47
N THR A 76 -12.78 2.36 10.37
CA THR A 76 -12.28 1.49 11.44
C THR A 76 -13.35 1.19 12.49
N ARG A 77 -14.47 0.56 12.09
CA ARG A 77 -15.29 -0.22 13.02
C ARG A 77 -14.54 -1.52 13.27
N ARG A 78 -14.35 -1.87 14.55
CA ARG A 78 -13.87 -3.18 15.00
C ARG A 78 -14.59 -4.27 14.20
N LYS A 79 -13.94 -4.83 13.17
CA LYS A 79 -14.49 -5.92 12.38
C LYS A 79 -14.24 -7.22 13.14
N THR A 80 -15.30 -8.02 13.26
CA THR A 80 -15.26 -9.45 13.60
C THR A 80 -14.30 -10.20 12.67
N GLN A 81 -13.81 -11.38 13.07
CA GLN A 81 -12.79 -12.25 12.45
C GLN A 81 -12.75 -12.40 10.90
N HIS A 82 -13.76 -11.95 10.15
CA HIS A 82 -13.95 -12.21 8.72
C HIS A 82 -13.26 -11.21 7.77
N GLY A 83 -12.80 -10.04 8.23
CA GLY A 83 -12.18 -9.02 7.35
C GLY A 83 -10.82 -9.42 6.75
N GLY A 84 -10.12 -10.39 7.35
CA GLY A 84 -8.88 -10.93 6.77
C GLY A 84 -9.14 -11.86 5.58
N SER A 85 -10.24 -12.60 5.60
CA SER A 85 -10.61 -13.54 4.53
C SER A 85 -10.90 -12.80 3.22
N THR A 86 -11.67 -11.71 3.29
CA THR A 86 -12.08 -10.97 2.09
C THR A 86 -10.91 -10.28 1.39
N LEU A 87 -9.92 -9.77 2.13
CA LEU A 87 -8.69 -9.22 1.55
C LEU A 87 -7.86 -10.30 0.84
N LEU A 88 -7.79 -11.51 1.39
CA LEU A 88 -7.09 -12.64 0.78
C LEU A 88 -7.81 -13.11 -0.48
N ASP A 89 -9.14 -13.19 -0.45
CA ASP A 89 -9.95 -13.57 -1.60
C ASP A 89 -9.82 -12.56 -2.76
N LEU A 90 -9.74 -11.26 -2.45
CA LEU A 90 -9.54 -10.21 -3.47
C LEU A 90 -8.12 -10.28 -4.04
N HIS A 91 -7.13 -10.51 -3.19
CA HIS A 91 -5.76 -10.72 -3.64
C HIS A 91 -5.65 -11.94 -4.57
N GLN A 92 -6.34 -13.04 -4.27
CA GLN A 92 -6.38 -14.21 -5.15
C GLN A 92 -7.08 -13.90 -6.48
N ALA A 93 -8.19 -13.16 -6.47
CA ALA A 93 -8.85 -12.76 -7.70
C ALA A 93 -7.93 -11.90 -8.61
N LEU A 94 -7.09 -11.04 -8.03
CA LEU A 94 -6.08 -10.27 -8.76
C LEU A 94 -4.98 -11.18 -9.35
N LEU A 95 -4.52 -12.19 -8.60
CA LEU A 95 -3.56 -13.19 -9.10
C LEU A 95 -4.11 -13.99 -10.28
N ASP A 96 -5.40 -14.33 -10.26
CA ASP A 96 -6.05 -15.06 -11.35
C ASP A 96 -6.24 -14.18 -12.60
N TYR A 97 -6.43 -12.87 -12.40
CA TYR A 97 -6.67 -11.88 -13.45
C TYR A 97 -5.40 -11.42 -14.16
N LEU A 98 -4.32 -11.18 -13.41
CA LEU A 98 -3.09 -10.56 -13.91
C LEU A 98 -2.48 -11.31 -15.13
N PRO A 99 -2.37 -12.65 -15.17
CA PRO A 99 -1.85 -13.35 -16.34
C PRO A 99 -2.71 -13.17 -17.59
N VAL A 100 -4.02 -13.03 -17.43
CA VAL A 100 -4.96 -12.85 -18.55
C VAL A 100 -4.80 -11.45 -19.16
N VAL A 101 -4.66 -10.42 -18.32
CA VAL A 101 -4.41 -9.04 -18.76
C VAL A 101 -3.06 -8.89 -19.43
N LEU A 102 -2.01 -9.50 -18.87
CA LEU A 102 -0.68 -9.53 -19.48
C LEU A 102 -0.70 -10.23 -20.85
N GLY A 103 -1.64 -11.15 -21.09
CA GLY A 103 -1.87 -11.73 -22.41
C GLY A 103 -2.20 -10.68 -23.48
N LEU A 104 -2.82 -9.55 -23.11
CA LEU A 104 -3.14 -8.45 -24.03
C LEU A 104 -1.92 -7.61 -24.41
N THR A 105 -0.81 -7.69 -23.65
CA THR A 105 0.44 -6.95 -23.94
C THR A 105 1.43 -7.77 -24.77
N LYS A 106 1.11 -9.01 -25.11
CA LYS A 106 2.05 -9.91 -25.79
C LYS A 106 2.37 -9.42 -27.22
N ASP A 107 3.63 -9.50 -27.62
CA ASP A 107 4.15 -9.21 -28.97
C ASP A 107 3.79 -7.81 -29.52
N GLY A 108 3.66 -6.81 -28.63
CA GLY A 108 3.30 -5.44 -29.03
C GLY A 108 1.91 -5.37 -29.69
N SER A 109 1.00 -6.26 -29.27
CA SER A 109 -0.31 -6.36 -29.90
C SER A 109 -1.03 -5.02 -29.94
N HIS A 110 -1.78 -4.79 -31.02
CA HIS A 110 -2.65 -3.63 -31.17
C HIS A 110 -3.74 -3.57 -30.08
N LEU A 111 -3.91 -4.61 -29.25
CA LEU A 111 -4.86 -4.67 -28.15
C LEU A 111 -4.45 -3.81 -26.96
N GLN A 112 -3.16 -3.44 -26.85
CA GLN A 112 -2.63 -2.67 -25.73
C GLN A 112 -3.44 -1.38 -25.46
N PHE A 113 -3.96 -0.74 -26.50
CA PHE A 113 -4.68 0.54 -26.39
C PHE A 113 -6.18 0.43 -26.72
N LYS A 114 -6.72 -0.80 -26.86
CA LYS A 114 -8.13 -1.01 -27.29
C LYS A 114 -9.14 -0.90 -26.17
N VAL A 115 -8.72 -1.14 -24.94
CA VAL A 115 -9.59 -1.13 -23.77
C VAL A 115 -9.28 0.13 -22.96
N GLN A 116 -10.33 0.88 -22.64
CA GLN A 116 -10.26 1.99 -21.69
C GLN A 116 -10.47 1.45 -20.28
N PHE A 117 -9.50 1.70 -19.39
CA PHE A 117 -9.57 1.28 -18.00
C PHE A 117 -9.84 2.48 -17.11
N ASN A 118 -10.84 2.38 -16.24
CA ASN A 118 -11.17 3.40 -15.23
C ASN A 118 -10.92 2.84 -13.82
N TRP A 119 -10.24 3.66 -13.00
CA TRP A 119 -9.98 3.42 -11.58
C TRP A 119 -10.25 4.67 -10.75
N VAL A 120 -10.83 4.46 -9.57
CA VAL A 120 -10.93 5.48 -8.51
C VAL A 120 -9.57 5.63 -7.84
N ASN A 121 -9.04 6.86 -7.84
CA ASN A 121 -7.77 7.22 -7.22
C ASN A 121 -7.94 7.40 -5.70
N GLN A 122 -6.83 7.40 -4.95
CA GLN A 122 -6.87 7.58 -3.48
C GLN A 122 -6.16 8.83 -2.97
N GLU A 123 -5.05 9.20 -3.60
CA GLU A 123 -4.20 10.32 -3.16
C GLU A 123 -4.16 11.48 -4.18
N ASP A 124 -5.05 11.47 -5.17
CA ASP A 124 -5.12 12.48 -6.24
C ASP A 124 -6.32 13.43 -6.03
N GLU A 125 -6.21 14.65 -6.56
CA GLU A 125 -7.33 15.60 -6.62
C GLU A 125 -8.40 15.11 -7.60
N GLU A 126 -7.99 14.46 -8.69
CA GLU A 126 -8.91 13.76 -9.59
C GLU A 126 -9.39 12.46 -8.93
N GLU A 127 -10.70 12.35 -8.68
CA GLU A 127 -11.28 11.18 -8.02
C GLU A 127 -11.15 9.89 -8.84
N GLU A 128 -11.06 9.99 -10.17
CA GLU A 128 -10.95 8.86 -11.09
C GLU A 128 -9.97 9.16 -12.22
N THR A 129 -9.27 8.13 -12.70
CA THR A 129 -8.44 8.22 -13.90
C THR A 129 -8.84 7.15 -14.91
N GLU A 130 -9.06 7.61 -16.13
CA GLU A 130 -9.33 6.78 -17.29
C GLU A 130 -8.13 6.75 -18.23
N MET A 131 -7.67 5.56 -18.61
CA MET A 131 -6.57 5.42 -19.56
C MET A 131 -6.75 4.18 -20.44
N SER A 132 -6.63 4.38 -21.75
CA SER A 132 -6.65 3.30 -22.73
C SER A 132 -5.27 2.67 -22.89
N ASN A 133 -4.77 2.01 -21.85
CA ASN A 133 -3.47 1.33 -21.87
C ASN A 133 -3.48 0.13 -20.93
N VAL A 134 -3.21 -1.08 -21.45
CA VAL A 134 -3.15 -2.30 -20.64
C VAL A 134 -2.06 -2.22 -19.57
N TRP A 135 -0.94 -1.54 -19.81
CA TRP A 135 0.09 -1.38 -18.78
C TRP A 135 -0.39 -0.53 -17.60
N TYR A 136 -1.34 0.39 -17.82
CA TYR A 136 -1.98 1.14 -16.73
C TYR A 136 -2.87 0.23 -15.87
N GLU A 137 -3.58 -0.70 -16.50
CA GLU A 137 -4.33 -1.72 -15.77
C GLU A 137 -3.40 -2.61 -14.94
N VAL A 138 -2.33 -3.12 -15.55
CA VAL A 138 -1.32 -3.94 -14.85
C VAL A 138 -0.70 -3.18 -13.68
N LEU A 139 -0.35 -1.92 -13.87
CA LEU A 139 0.21 -1.05 -12.84
C LEU A 139 -0.77 -0.86 -11.67
N SER A 140 -2.04 -0.58 -11.98
CA SER A 140 -3.10 -0.41 -10.98
C SER A 140 -3.38 -1.70 -10.20
N VAL A 141 -3.35 -2.85 -10.86
CA VAL A 141 -3.48 -4.18 -10.23
C VAL A 141 -2.33 -4.44 -9.27
N LEU A 142 -1.07 -4.24 -9.70
CA LEU A 142 0.10 -4.45 -8.83
C LEU A 142 0.09 -3.52 -7.62
N HIS A 143 -0.29 -2.25 -7.81
CA HIS A 143 -0.47 -1.30 -6.72
C HIS A 143 -1.54 -1.79 -5.72
N LEU A 144 -2.72 -2.19 -6.21
CA LEU A 144 -3.78 -2.71 -5.34
C LEU A 144 -3.33 -3.97 -4.57
N MET A 145 -2.64 -4.90 -5.24
CA MET A 145 -2.09 -6.10 -4.59
C MET A 145 -1.16 -5.73 -3.43
N ALA A 146 -0.27 -4.76 -3.62
CA ALA A 146 0.61 -4.26 -2.56
C ALA A 146 -0.18 -3.65 -1.39
N MET A 147 -1.20 -2.84 -1.67
CA MET A 147 -2.01 -2.20 -0.61
C MET A 147 -2.83 -3.22 0.18
N LEU A 148 -3.29 -4.30 -0.47
CA LEU A 148 -3.96 -5.41 0.21
C LEU A 148 -3.00 -6.14 1.16
N GLN A 149 -1.76 -6.41 0.72
CA GLN A 149 -0.74 -7.01 1.58
C GLN A 149 -0.44 -6.11 2.79
N MET A 150 -0.22 -4.81 2.59
CA MET A 150 0.01 -3.88 3.71
C MET A 150 -1.19 -3.82 4.67
N SER A 151 -2.41 -3.88 4.16
CA SER A 151 -3.64 -3.94 4.96
C SER A 151 -3.74 -5.24 5.78
N GLN A 152 -3.34 -6.38 5.20
CA GLN A 152 -3.28 -7.66 5.91
C GLN A 152 -2.24 -7.64 7.04
N ALA A 153 -1.05 -7.09 6.78
CA ALA A 153 -0.03 -6.91 7.81
C ALA A 153 -0.55 -6.02 8.95
N ASN A 154 -1.25 -4.92 8.63
CA ASN A 154 -1.88 -4.08 9.64
C ASN A 154 -2.81 -4.90 10.55
N LEU A 155 -3.72 -5.70 9.98
CA LEU A 155 -4.66 -6.53 10.76
C LEU A 155 -3.96 -7.55 11.67
N LEU A 156 -2.82 -8.09 11.27
CA LEU A 156 -2.03 -9.04 12.08
C LEU A 156 -1.28 -8.35 13.23
N LEU A 157 -0.88 -7.10 13.01
CA LEU A 157 -0.10 -6.29 13.94
C LEU A 157 -0.94 -5.44 14.88
N LEU A 158 -2.27 -5.50 14.77
CA LEU A 158 -3.17 -4.86 15.75
C LEU A 158 -3.30 -5.74 17.00
N PRO A 159 -3.10 -5.18 18.20
CA PRO A 159 -3.37 -5.87 19.45
C PRO A 159 -4.82 -6.37 19.53
N ARG A 160 -5.03 -7.67 19.74
CA ARG A 160 -6.37 -8.22 20.01
C ARG A 160 -6.59 -8.26 21.52
N GLY A 161 -7.54 -7.46 22.03
CA GLY A 161 -7.85 -7.40 23.45
C GLY A 161 -8.10 -8.79 24.06
N SER A 162 -7.31 -9.15 25.07
CA SER A 162 -7.65 -10.24 25.98
C SER A 162 -8.72 -9.74 26.95
N SER A 163 -9.72 -10.59 27.24
CA SER A 163 -10.79 -10.30 28.20
C SER A 163 -10.31 -10.17 29.65
N ASP A 164 -9.03 -10.46 29.94
CA ASP A 164 -8.47 -10.37 31.29
C ASP A 164 -7.72 -9.05 31.49
N GLY A 165 -8.27 -8.22 32.38
CA GLY A 165 -7.89 -6.83 32.62
C GLY A 165 -6.56 -6.59 33.34
N HIS A 166 -5.51 -7.36 33.08
CA HIS A 166 -4.19 -7.13 33.70
C HIS A 166 -3.00 -7.15 32.72
N ASN A 167 -3.19 -7.46 31.43
CA ASN A 167 -2.12 -7.42 30.44
C ASN A 167 -2.54 -6.63 29.20
N HIS A 168 -1.74 -5.65 28.79
CA HIS A 168 -1.89 -5.03 27.48
C HIS A 168 -1.78 -6.14 26.41
N PRO A 169 -2.75 -6.25 25.49
CA PRO A 169 -2.71 -7.27 24.45
C PRO A 169 -1.42 -7.12 23.63
N LYS A 170 -0.59 -8.17 23.59
CA LYS A 170 0.64 -8.20 22.79
C LYS A 170 0.37 -8.94 21.48
N VAL A 171 0.93 -8.44 20.39
CA VAL A 171 0.94 -9.14 19.09
C VAL A 171 1.76 -10.42 19.23
N SER A 172 1.24 -11.54 18.72
CA SER A 172 1.96 -12.83 18.78
C SER A 172 3.24 -12.79 17.95
N GLU A 173 4.26 -13.56 18.36
CA GLU A 173 5.50 -13.66 17.60
C GLU A 173 5.27 -14.20 16.18
N GLU A 174 4.34 -15.14 16.04
CA GLU A 174 3.97 -15.71 14.74
C GLU A 174 3.32 -14.68 13.80
N ASN A 175 2.46 -13.79 14.34
CA ASN A 175 1.92 -12.69 13.56
C ASN A 175 3.02 -11.72 13.14
N ARG A 176 4.00 -11.43 14.01
CA ARG A 176 5.17 -10.60 13.66
C ARG A 176 5.96 -11.21 12.52
N ARG A 177 6.28 -12.51 12.59
CA ARG A 177 6.98 -13.24 11.51
C ARG A 177 6.19 -13.24 10.20
N THR A 178 4.90 -13.59 10.27
CA THR A 178 4.01 -13.61 9.10
C THR A 178 3.94 -12.23 8.42
N SER A 179 3.87 -11.15 9.21
CA SER A 179 3.85 -9.80 8.66
C SER A 179 5.12 -9.42 7.90
N ILE A 180 6.30 -9.94 8.28
CA ILE A 180 7.54 -9.72 7.53
C ILE A 180 7.43 -10.27 6.11
N ASP A 181 6.93 -11.50 5.95
CA ASP A 181 6.75 -12.11 4.62
C ASP A 181 5.72 -11.35 3.78
N ILE A 182 4.65 -10.86 4.41
CA ILE A 182 3.63 -10.04 3.75
C ILE A 182 4.23 -8.71 3.25
N PHE A 183 5.07 -8.05 4.05
CA PHE A 183 5.75 -6.84 3.61
C PHE A 183 6.72 -7.09 2.46
N LEU A 184 7.46 -8.20 2.49
CA LEU A 184 8.33 -8.59 1.37
C LEU A 184 7.54 -8.81 0.08
N LYS A 185 6.35 -9.44 0.16
CA LYS A 185 5.45 -9.57 -1.00
C LYS A 185 4.95 -8.22 -1.51
N ALA A 186 4.53 -7.33 -0.61
CA ALA A 186 4.09 -5.97 -0.96
C ALA A 186 5.20 -5.19 -1.69
N ALA A 187 6.42 -5.21 -1.15
CA ALA A 187 7.60 -4.62 -1.77
C ALA A 187 7.89 -5.24 -3.15
N GLY A 188 7.77 -6.57 -3.29
CA GLY A 188 7.96 -7.28 -4.55
C GLY A 188 7.00 -6.83 -5.65
N TYR A 189 5.71 -6.61 -5.33
CA TYR A 189 4.75 -6.09 -6.31
C TYR A 189 5.10 -4.67 -6.78
N LEU A 190 5.50 -3.80 -5.86
CA LEU A 190 5.87 -2.41 -6.16
C LEU A 190 7.21 -2.33 -6.90
N ASP A 191 8.20 -3.14 -6.54
CA ASP A 191 9.48 -3.23 -7.25
C ASP A 191 9.27 -3.73 -8.68
N CYS A 192 8.39 -4.72 -8.88
CA CYS A 192 7.99 -5.19 -10.21
C CYS A 192 7.31 -4.07 -11.02
N ALA A 193 6.37 -3.33 -10.41
CA ALA A 193 5.72 -2.19 -11.04
C ALA A 193 6.75 -1.15 -11.52
N VAL A 194 7.70 -0.78 -10.67
CA VAL A 194 8.73 0.23 -11.00
C VAL A 194 9.72 -0.27 -12.05
N LYS A 195 10.21 -1.51 -11.94
CA LYS A 195 11.28 -2.02 -12.80
C LYS A 195 10.81 -2.57 -14.14
N HIS A 196 9.58 -3.08 -14.21
CA HIS A 196 9.11 -3.81 -15.39
C HIS A 196 7.89 -3.18 -16.06
N VAL A 197 7.03 -2.47 -15.30
CA VAL A 197 5.79 -1.90 -15.83
C VAL A 197 5.95 -0.43 -16.20
N LEU A 198 6.48 0.43 -15.32
CA LEU A 198 6.72 1.85 -15.64
C LEU A 198 7.58 2.09 -16.91
N PRO A 199 8.62 1.27 -17.20
CA PRO A 199 9.38 1.43 -18.45
C PRO A 199 8.55 1.25 -19.73
N GLN A 200 7.39 0.59 -19.65
CA GLN A 200 6.50 0.37 -20.79
C GLN A 200 5.70 1.63 -21.19
N PHE A 201 5.73 2.67 -20.37
CA PHE A 201 5.10 3.95 -20.65
C PHE A 201 6.11 4.90 -21.28
N SER A 202 5.64 5.72 -22.23
CA SER A 202 6.39 6.88 -22.71
C SER A 202 6.51 7.94 -21.62
N ALA A 203 7.44 8.88 -21.78
CA ALA A 203 7.60 9.98 -20.81
C ALA A 203 6.34 10.83 -20.67
N GLU A 204 5.56 10.98 -21.73
CA GLU A 204 4.27 11.70 -21.72
C GLU A 204 3.22 10.93 -20.95
N GLN A 205 3.07 9.62 -21.21
CA GLN A 205 2.11 8.77 -20.51
C GLN A 205 2.40 8.67 -19.00
N ARG A 206 3.69 8.71 -18.60
CA ARG A 206 4.04 8.74 -17.17
C ARG A 206 3.60 10.03 -16.47
N ARG A 207 3.55 11.15 -17.19
CA ARG A 207 3.07 12.43 -16.63
C ARG A 207 1.55 12.47 -16.49
N SER A 208 0.82 11.67 -17.26
CA SER A 208 -0.63 11.51 -17.12
C SER A 208 -1.05 10.42 -16.14
N LEU A 209 -0.11 9.79 -15.43
CA LEU A 209 -0.45 8.87 -14.34
C LEU A 209 -0.94 9.66 -13.14
N PRO A 210 -1.92 9.13 -12.39
CA PRO A 210 -2.36 9.74 -11.15
C PRO A 210 -1.22 9.71 -10.11
N VAL A 211 -1.29 10.62 -9.14
CA VAL A 211 -0.21 10.85 -8.15
C VAL A 211 0.17 9.57 -7.39
N ASP A 212 -0.81 8.74 -7.03
CA ASP A 212 -0.60 7.47 -6.32
C ASP A 212 0.15 6.41 -7.15
N LEU A 213 0.21 6.57 -8.48
CA LEU A 213 1.00 5.73 -9.40
C LEU A 213 2.27 6.42 -9.90
N ALA A 214 2.60 7.61 -9.39
CA ALA A 214 3.86 8.26 -9.72
C ALA A 214 5.05 7.43 -9.24
N GLU A 215 6.14 7.43 -10.02
CA GLU A 215 7.32 6.60 -9.75
C GLU A 215 7.88 6.80 -8.33
N GLY A 216 7.96 8.06 -7.87
CA GLY A 216 8.43 8.37 -6.53
C GLY A 216 7.51 7.81 -5.43
N VAL A 217 6.18 7.85 -5.61
CA VAL A 217 5.23 7.25 -4.66
C VAL A 217 5.40 5.73 -4.61
N LEU A 218 5.48 5.06 -5.76
CA LEU A 218 5.65 3.62 -5.83
C LEU A 218 6.97 3.16 -5.20
N ARG A 219 8.07 3.89 -5.44
CA ARG A 219 9.36 3.64 -4.79
C ARG A 219 9.28 3.87 -3.28
N ALA A 220 8.66 4.95 -2.83
CA ALA A 220 8.48 5.25 -1.42
C ALA A 220 7.66 4.17 -0.71
N LEU A 221 6.56 3.70 -1.30
CA LEU A 221 5.74 2.60 -0.77
C LEU A 221 6.50 1.27 -0.72
N CYS A 222 7.34 0.99 -1.72
CA CYS A 222 8.21 -0.20 -1.73
C CYS A 222 9.19 -0.16 -0.56
N LEU A 223 9.86 0.98 -0.37
CA LEU A 223 10.79 1.21 0.72
C LEU A 223 10.10 1.24 2.09
N GLN A 224 8.87 1.75 2.17
CA GLN A 224 8.03 1.71 3.36
C GLN A 224 7.77 0.26 3.78
N ALA A 225 7.38 -0.61 2.85
CA ALA A 225 7.16 -2.03 3.17
C ALA A 225 8.43 -2.71 3.68
N LEU A 226 9.57 -2.49 3.03
CA LEU A 226 10.86 -3.00 3.50
C LEU A 226 11.23 -2.45 4.88
N GLY A 227 11.07 -1.15 5.09
CA GLY A 227 11.34 -0.49 6.37
C GLY A 227 10.48 -1.04 7.51
N GLN A 228 9.20 -1.30 7.26
CA GLN A 228 8.29 -1.95 8.22
C GLN A 228 8.71 -3.39 8.55
N GLY A 229 9.11 -4.18 7.55
CA GLY A 229 9.64 -5.53 7.76
C GLY A 229 10.89 -5.53 8.64
N VAL A 230 11.83 -4.61 8.39
CA VAL A 230 13.05 -4.46 9.18
C VAL A 230 12.76 -3.97 10.60
N ASP A 231 11.82 -3.03 10.78
CA ASP A 231 11.39 -2.55 12.11
C ASP A 231 10.92 -3.71 13.00
N ILE A 232 10.08 -4.61 12.44
CA ILE A 232 9.63 -5.81 13.15
C ILE A 232 10.79 -6.76 13.46
N GLN A 233 11.67 -7.02 12.49
CA GLN A 233 12.85 -7.87 12.70
C GLN A 233 13.77 -7.31 13.80
N LEU A 234 13.97 -5.99 13.83
CA LEU A 234 14.77 -5.31 14.85
C LEU A 234 14.12 -5.45 16.22
N GLY A 235 12.81 -5.20 16.34
CA GLY A 235 12.08 -5.41 17.59
C GLY A 235 12.20 -6.84 18.12
N MET A 236 12.04 -7.84 17.24
CA MET A 236 12.24 -9.25 17.61
C MET A 236 13.70 -9.57 18.01
N ALA A 237 14.68 -8.96 17.34
CA ALA A 237 16.08 -9.12 17.70
C ALA A 237 16.39 -8.47 19.06
N ILE A 238 15.82 -7.30 19.37
CA ILE A 238 15.96 -6.63 20.66
C ILE A 238 15.46 -7.54 21.79
N ASP A 239 14.26 -8.13 21.62
CA ASP A 239 13.63 -9.06 22.58
C ASP A 239 14.41 -10.39 22.74
N SER A 240 15.27 -10.74 21.78
CA SER A 240 15.98 -12.02 21.75
C SER A 240 17.34 -11.95 22.44
N SER A 241 17.54 -12.81 23.45
CA SER A 241 18.86 -13.01 24.08
C SER A 241 19.88 -13.68 23.16
N LYS A 242 19.42 -14.31 22.06
CA LYS A 242 20.28 -14.98 21.08
C LYS A 242 20.79 -14.03 19.99
N ALA A 243 20.16 -12.88 19.79
CA ALA A 243 20.55 -11.94 18.76
C ALA A 243 21.76 -11.11 19.21
N THR A 244 22.85 -11.18 18.45
CA THR A 244 24.07 -10.42 18.75
C THR A 244 23.88 -8.92 18.52
N LEU A 245 24.72 -8.09 19.15
CA LEU A 245 24.73 -6.65 18.90
C LEU A 245 24.98 -6.30 17.42
N ALA A 246 25.80 -7.09 16.72
CA ALA A 246 26.06 -6.89 15.30
C ALA A 246 24.80 -7.05 14.44
N VAL A 247 23.93 -8.02 14.77
CA VAL A 247 22.64 -8.21 14.09
C VAL A 247 21.72 -7.02 14.33
N LYS A 248 21.60 -6.56 15.58
CA LYS A 248 20.76 -5.41 15.95
C LYS A 248 21.22 -4.15 15.22
N ARG A 249 22.53 -3.86 15.21
CA ARG A 249 23.11 -2.71 14.49
C ARG A 249 22.84 -2.78 12.98
N ARG A 250 23.03 -3.94 12.35
CA ARG A 250 22.77 -4.09 10.90
C ARG A 250 21.32 -3.78 10.57
N LEU A 251 20.37 -4.31 11.34
CA LEU A 251 18.94 -4.04 11.15
C LEU A 251 18.61 -2.56 11.36
N SER A 252 19.16 -1.92 12.40
CA SER A 252 18.99 -0.47 12.61
C SER A 252 19.53 0.37 11.43
N CYS A 253 20.71 0.03 10.89
CA CYS A 253 21.27 0.69 9.70
C CYS A 253 20.36 0.52 8.47
N GLU A 254 19.89 -0.70 8.22
CA GLU A 254 18.99 -1.00 7.10
C GLU A 254 17.67 -0.22 7.23
N MET A 255 17.12 -0.13 8.44
CA MET A 255 15.91 0.64 8.72
C MET A 255 16.08 2.13 8.39
N VAL A 256 17.15 2.77 8.88
CA VAL A 256 17.46 4.17 8.58
C VAL A 256 17.58 4.39 7.07
N LYS A 257 18.29 3.50 6.38
CA LYS A 257 18.47 3.57 4.92
C LYS A 257 17.14 3.53 4.17
N TYR A 258 16.26 2.59 4.50
CA TYR A 258 14.97 2.46 3.82
C TYR A 258 14.08 3.68 4.03
N TRP A 259 13.97 4.18 5.27
CA TRP A 259 13.14 5.35 5.55
C TRP A 259 13.70 6.66 5.00
N GLN A 260 15.03 6.84 4.98
CA GLN A 260 15.66 7.96 4.29
C GLN A 260 15.32 7.95 2.80
N GLN A 261 15.53 6.81 2.13
CA GLN A 261 15.25 6.71 0.69
C GLN A 261 13.76 6.89 0.40
N ALA A 262 12.86 6.39 1.27
CA ALA A 262 11.43 6.62 1.13
C ALA A 262 11.10 8.12 1.20
N GLN A 263 11.71 8.84 2.15
CA GLN A 263 11.54 10.29 2.28
C GLN A 263 12.04 11.03 1.02
N ASP A 264 13.23 10.68 0.53
CA ASP A 264 13.84 11.32 -0.64
C ASP A 264 12.97 11.17 -1.90
N ASN A 265 12.32 10.02 -2.06
CA ASN A 265 11.41 9.77 -3.18
C ASN A 265 10.11 10.60 -3.10
N LEU A 266 9.73 11.09 -1.92
CA LEU A 266 8.53 11.92 -1.72
C LEU A 266 8.81 13.43 -1.74
N MET A 267 10.04 13.88 -1.43
CA MET A 267 10.36 15.30 -1.15
C MET A 267 10.04 16.29 -2.27
N ASN A 268 9.90 15.85 -3.52
CA ASN A 268 9.67 16.71 -4.68
C ASN A 268 8.34 16.42 -5.40
N LEU A 269 7.46 15.63 -4.80
CA LEU A 269 6.18 15.31 -5.41
C LEU A 269 5.12 16.33 -5.02
N PRO A 270 4.25 16.75 -5.95
CA PRO A 270 3.13 17.64 -5.66
C PRO A 270 2.02 16.84 -4.95
N LEU A 271 2.29 16.41 -3.72
CA LEU A 271 1.31 15.73 -2.86
C LEU A 271 0.27 16.76 -2.40
N ALA A 272 -0.64 17.14 -3.30
CA ALA A 272 -1.65 18.15 -3.05
C ALA A 272 -2.78 17.56 -2.19
N ASN A 273 -2.87 18.03 -0.94
CA ASN A 273 -3.97 17.84 0.02
C ASN A 273 -4.40 16.38 0.37
N GLY A 274 -4.99 16.19 1.56
CA GLY A 274 -5.59 14.90 1.96
C GLY A 274 -4.61 13.82 2.44
N TRP A 275 -4.43 12.75 1.65
CA TRP A 275 -3.71 11.51 2.03
C TRP A 275 -2.23 11.51 1.67
N GLY A 276 -1.82 12.11 0.54
CA GLY A 276 -0.40 12.21 0.17
C GLY A 276 0.45 12.95 1.22
N GLU A 277 -0.08 14.02 1.82
CA GLU A 277 0.57 14.72 2.93
C GLU A 277 0.75 13.82 4.16
N LYS A 278 -0.24 12.96 4.46
CA LYS A 278 -0.13 12.01 5.57
C LYS A 278 0.94 10.96 5.31
N HIS A 279 1.06 10.47 4.08
CA HIS A 279 2.14 9.55 3.71
C HIS A 279 3.50 10.19 3.93
N GLY A 280 3.71 11.44 3.47
CA GLY A 280 4.94 12.19 3.70
C GLY A 280 5.25 12.39 5.20
N LEU A 281 4.25 12.75 5.99
CA LEU A 281 4.39 12.90 7.45
C LEU A 281 4.72 11.57 8.14
N PHE A 282 4.07 10.47 7.75
CA PHE A 282 4.34 9.14 8.29
C PHE A 282 5.78 8.69 8.01
N VAL A 283 6.23 8.81 6.76
CA VAL A 283 7.60 8.45 6.36
C VAL A 283 8.62 9.31 7.09
N LYS A 284 8.37 10.63 7.21
CA LYS A 284 9.25 11.53 7.97
C LYS A 284 9.33 11.14 9.45
N TRP A 285 8.21 10.82 10.07
CA TRP A 285 8.18 10.34 11.46
C TRP A 285 8.97 9.05 11.63
N LYS A 286 8.73 8.05 10.76
CA LYS A 286 9.46 6.77 10.80
C LYS A 286 10.95 6.91 10.56
N TYR A 287 11.35 7.84 9.69
CA TYR A 287 12.77 8.15 9.50
C TYR A 287 13.42 8.70 10.78
N VAL A 288 12.77 9.66 11.46
CA VAL A 288 13.26 10.21 12.73
C VAL A 288 13.33 9.14 13.82
N GLU A 289 12.29 8.32 13.94
CA GLU A 289 12.28 7.17 14.87
C GLU A 289 13.45 6.22 14.61
N ALA A 290 13.72 5.88 13.34
CA ALA A 290 14.81 5.01 12.97
C ALA A 290 16.19 5.57 13.35
N LYS A 291 16.40 6.88 13.17
CA LYS A 291 17.66 7.53 13.59
C LYS A 291 17.88 7.43 15.09
N VAL A 292 16.84 7.72 15.88
CA VAL A 292 16.95 7.66 17.35
C VAL A 292 17.28 6.25 17.82
N LEU A 293 16.62 5.23 17.25
CA LEU A 293 16.91 3.83 17.58
C LEU A 293 18.32 3.40 17.17
N PHE A 294 18.80 3.88 16.02
CA PHE A 294 20.17 3.66 15.59
C PHE A 294 21.17 4.28 16.56
N ASP A 295 21.01 5.54 16.94
CA ASP A 295 21.90 6.25 17.88
C ASP A 295 21.89 5.59 19.26
N LEU A 296 20.72 5.16 19.75
CA LEU A 296 20.60 4.45 21.03
C LEU A 296 21.32 3.09 20.99
N SER A 297 21.25 2.37 19.86
CA SER A 297 21.96 1.10 19.67
C SER A 297 23.48 1.26 19.67
N LEU A 298 23.97 2.43 19.21
CA LEU A 298 25.38 2.79 19.30
C LEU A 298 25.76 3.12 20.75
N LEU A 299 24.97 3.92 21.47
CA LEU A 299 25.27 4.28 22.86
C LEU A 299 25.34 3.07 23.80
N LEU A 300 24.36 2.16 23.71
CA LEU A 300 24.35 0.92 24.50
C LEU A 300 25.55 0.00 24.19
N SER A 301 26.11 0.11 22.98
CA SER A 301 27.30 -0.63 22.61
C SER A 301 28.58 -0.10 23.25
N TYR A 302 28.66 1.21 23.49
CA TYR A 302 29.81 1.83 24.15
C TYR A 302 29.82 1.56 25.65
N SER A 303 28.66 1.48 26.30
CA SER A 303 28.54 1.21 27.74
C SER A 303 28.93 -0.21 28.17
N PHE A 304 29.04 -1.16 27.25
CA PHE A 304 29.46 -2.55 27.53
C PHE A 304 30.96 -2.82 27.23
N HIS A 305 31.71 -1.79 26.83
CA HIS A 305 33.17 -1.86 26.62
C HIS A 305 33.95 -0.95 27.59
N SER A 306 33.32 -0.52 28.69
CA SER A 306 33.93 0.18 29.84
C SER A 306 33.67 -0.62 31.11
#